data_AF-A2GIX3-F1
#
_entry.id   AF-A2GIX3-F1
#
_cell.length_a   1.000
_cell.length_b   1.000
_cell.length_c   1.000
_cell.angle_alpha   90.00
_cell.angle_beta   90.00
_cell.angle_gamma   90.00
#
_symmetry.space_group_name_H-M   'P 1'
#
loop_
_entity.id
_entity.type
_entity.pdbx_description
1 polymer ?
#
loop_
_entity_poly.entity_id
_entity_poly.type
_entity_poly.pdbx_seq_one_letter_code
_entity_poly.pdbx_strand_id
1 'polypeptide(L)'
;MLEKKFADIDKKFENVLNKNKRKLENAQIKPIHEKFLFAQNGITGLIAPPGSGKTFTYLKMAAQQQELDEKNPFYELVVICSTSGQFDQTVNSFKDIIKKSKLVCIKDTELLDWIKKYQRRVLKYNAINEYINSKFKDPNEEMQRI
;
A
#
# COMPACT_ATOMS: atom_id res chain seq x y z
N MET A 1 20.02 38.50 -16.47
CA MET A 1 19.09 38.87 -15.37
C MET A 1 18.07 37.78 -15.07
N LEU A 2 17.56 37.07 -16.08
CA LEU A 2 16.60 35.96 -15.93
C LEU A 2 17.25 34.70 -15.33
N GLU A 3 18.44 34.31 -15.80
CA GLU A 3 19.17 33.13 -15.32
C GLU A 3 19.48 33.18 -13.82
N LYS A 4 19.85 34.36 -13.31
CA LYS A 4 20.08 34.57 -11.88
C LYS A 4 18.80 34.37 -11.06
N LYS A 5 17.65 34.80 -11.58
CA LYS A 5 16.34 34.57 -10.94
C LYS A 5 15.95 33.09 -10.95
N PHE A 6 16.26 32.34 -12.01
CA PHE A 6 16.03 30.89 -12.06
C PHE A 6 16.94 30.13 -11.10
N ALA A 7 18.23 30.47 -11.05
CA ALA A 7 19.16 29.88 -10.08
C ALA A 7 18.74 30.14 -8.62
N ASP A 8 18.21 31.33 -8.32
CA ASP A 8 17.66 31.64 -7.00
C ASP A 8 16.39 30.83 -6.68
N ILE A 9 15.58 30.48 -7.69
CA ILE A 9 14.42 29.59 -7.53
C ILE A 9 14.89 28.17 -7.28
N ASP A 10 15.82 27.64 -8.07
CA ASP A 10 16.35 26.29 -7.92
C ASP A 10 16.94 26.09 -6.53
N LYS A 11 17.72 27.06 -6.05
CA LYS A 11 18.28 27.04 -4.69
C LYS A 11 17.21 27.03 -3.60
N LYS A 12 16.09 27.75 -3.79
CA LYS A 12 14.95 27.70 -2.86
C LYS A 12 14.30 26.32 -2.88
N PHE A 13 14.11 25.73 -4.05
CA PHE A 13 13.54 24.39 -4.19
C PHE A 13 14.45 23.32 -3.58
N GLU A 14 15.76 23.37 -3.79
CA GLU A 14 16.73 22.47 -3.15
C GLU A 14 16.69 22.57 -1.62
N ASN A 15 16.63 23.79 -1.07
CA ASN A 15 16.52 23.98 0.38
C ASN A 15 15.24 23.36 0.95
N VAL A 16 14.10 23.52 0.24
CA VAL A 16 12.82 22.91 0.62
C VAL A 16 12.87 21.38 0.50
N LEU A 17 13.47 20.86 -0.58
CA LEU A 17 13.70 19.43 -0.80
C LEU A 17 14.54 18.84 0.32
N ASN A 18 15.68 19.43 0.64
CA ASN A 18 16.59 18.96 1.69
C ASN A 18 15.92 18.99 3.07
N LYS A 19 15.19 20.06 3.40
CA LYS A 19 14.45 20.17 4.66
C LYS A 19 13.36 19.10 4.80
N ASN A 20 12.72 18.71 3.68
CA ASN A 20 11.62 17.75 3.67
C ASN A 20 12.02 16.36 3.15
N LYS A 21 13.31 16.10 2.92
CA LYS A 21 13.80 14.93 2.17
C LYS A 21 13.22 13.62 2.69
N ARG A 22 13.29 13.42 4.00
CA ARG A 22 12.75 12.21 4.66
C ARG A 22 11.23 12.08 4.52
N LYS A 23 10.48 13.19 4.57
CA LYS A 23 9.02 13.18 4.34
C LYS A 23 8.70 12.86 2.89
N LEU A 24 9.43 13.45 1.95
CA LEU A 24 9.27 13.23 0.51
C LEU A 24 9.69 11.81 0.11
N GLU A 25 10.77 11.26 0.68
CA GLU A 25 11.19 9.87 0.46
C GLU A 25 10.16 8.87 1.01
N ASN A 26 9.58 9.13 2.18
CA ASN A 26 8.48 8.32 2.71
C ASN A 26 7.20 8.44 1.87
N ALA A 27 6.97 9.59 1.25
CA ALA A 27 5.84 9.82 0.36
C ALA A 27 6.11 9.33 -1.08
N GLN A 28 7.37 9.07 -1.45
CA GLN A 28 7.72 8.56 -2.76
C GLN A 28 7.25 7.12 -2.88
N ILE A 29 6.21 6.97 -3.68
CA ILE A 29 5.64 5.69 -4.08
C ILE A 29 6.58 5.08 -5.14
N LYS A 30 7.72 4.52 -4.71
CA LYS A 30 8.71 3.89 -5.61
C LYS A 30 8.18 2.55 -6.13
N PRO A 31 8.28 2.25 -7.44
CA PRO A 31 7.94 0.93 -7.96
C PRO A 31 8.82 -0.11 -7.26
N ILE A 32 8.19 -1.15 -6.73
CA ILE A 32 8.83 -2.09 -5.81
C ILE A 32 9.66 -3.12 -6.60
N HIS A 33 9.31 -3.35 -7.88
CA HIS A 33 10.13 -4.13 -8.82
C HIS A 33 9.97 -3.61 -10.26
N GLU A 34 11.08 -3.47 -10.98
CA GLU A 34 11.09 -2.83 -12.32
C GLU A 34 10.39 -3.67 -13.40
N LYS A 35 10.39 -5.00 -13.29
CA LYS A 35 9.97 -5.92 -14.38
C LYS A 35 8.66 -6.66 -14.13
N PHE A 36 8.08 -6.57 -12.93
CA PHE A 36 6.86 -7.31 -12.61
C PHE A 36 5.66 -6.36 -12.70
N LEU A 37 4.77 -6.60 -13.66
CA LEU A 37 3.67 -5.70 -14.01
C LEU A 37 2.81 -5.33 -12.79
N PHE A 38 2.60 -6.28 -11.87
CA PHE A 38 1.80 -6.10 -10.66
C PHE A 38 2.61 -5.65 -9.44
N ALA A 39 3.91 -5.41 -9.60
CA ALA A 39 4.78 -4.81 -8.58
C ALA A 39 5.02 -3.31 -8.82
N GLN A 40 4.32 -2.73 -9.80
CA GLN A 40 4.21 -1.30 -9.98
C GLN A 40 3.07 -0.76 -9.10
N ASN A 41 3.24 0.45 -8.61
CA ASN A 41 2.21 1.10 -7.80
C ASN A 41 1.05 1.53 -8.70
N GLY A 42 -0.16 1.13 -8.34
CA GLY A 42 -1.36 1.50 -9.09
C GLY A 42 -2.52 0.56 -8.87
N ILE A 43 -3.59 0.78 -9.63
CA ILE A 43 -4.77 -0.08 -9.66
C ILE A 43 -4.63 -1.01 -10.86
N THR A 44 -4.74 -2.31 -10.62
CA THR A 44 -4.80 -3.32 -11.68
C THR A 44 -6.23 -3.86 -11.77
N GLY A 45 -6.81 -3.83 -12.97
CA GLY A 45 -8.10 -4.46 -13.26
C GLY A 45 -7.94 -5.83 -13.92
N LEU A 46 -8.60 -6.85 -13.38
CA LEU A 46 -8.77 -8.15 -14.04
C LEU A 46 -10.25 -8.34 -14.40
N ILE A 47 -10.60 -8.14 -15.67
CA ILE A 47 -11.97 -8.26 -16.17
C ILE A 47 -12.08 -9.52 -17.02
N ALA A 48 -12.89 -10.47 -16.58
CA ALA A 48 -13.09 -11.73 -17.29
C ALA A 48 -14.45 -12.37 -16.94
N PRO A 49 -15.03 -13.20 -17.82
CA PRO A 49 -16.32 -13.88 -17.58
C PRO A 49 -16.35 -14.70 -16.28
N PRO A 50 -17.53 -15.02 -15.72
CA PRO A 50 -17.65 -16.01 -14.64
C PRO A 50 -16.97 -17.34 -15.03
N GLY A 51 -16.29 -18.00 -14.09
CA GLY A 51 -15.59 -19.27 -14.35
C GLY A 51 -14.22 -19.17 -15.04
N SER A 52 -13.79 -17.99 -15.49
CA SER A 52 -12.47 -17.76 -16.14
C SER A 52 -11.24 -17.90 -15.22
N GLY A 53 -11.42 -18.37 -13.98
CA GLY A 53 -10.30 -18.56 -13.05
C GLY A 53 -9.75 -17.28 -12.40
N LYS A 54 -10.52 -16.19 -12.33
CA LYS A 54 -10.08 -14.93 -11.68
C LYS A 54 -9.48 -15.14 -10.29
N THR A 55 -10.13 -15.97 -9.46
CA THR A 55 -9.64 -16.32 -8.12
C THR A 55 -8.27 -16.99 -8.17
N PHE A 56 -8.13 -18.00 -9.01
CA PHE A 56 -6.85 -18.67 -9.21
C PHE A 56 -5.76 -17.69 -9.68
N THR A 57 -6.08 -16.79 -10.62
CA THR A 57 -5.13 -15.81 -11.15
C THR A 57 -4.60 -14.87 -10.07
N TYR A 58 -5.47 -14.23 -9.27
CA TYR A 58 -4.98 -13.31 -8.25
C TYR A 58 -4.24 -14.02 -7.10
N LEU A 59 -4.62 -15.27 -6.75
CA LEU A 59 -3.89 -16.07 -5.77
C LEU A 59 -2.50 -16.46 -6.28
N LYS A 60 -2.40 -16.86 -7.55
CA LYS A 60 -1.13 -17.13 -8.21
C LYS A 60 -0.24 -15.88 -8.21
N MET A 61 -0.82 -14.72 -8.50
CA MET A 61 -0.08 -13.45 -8.44
C MET A 61 0.45 -13.15 -7.04
N ALA A 62 -0.38 -13.30 -5.99
CA ALA A 62 0.06 -13.13 -4.61
C ALA A 62 1.19 -14.11 -4.24
N ALA A 63 1.08 -15.37 -4.66
CA ALA A 63 2.11 -16.39 -4.46
C ALA A 63 3.41 -16.12 -5.26
N GLN A 64 3.33 -15.52 -6.45
CA GLN A 64 4.54 -15.13 -7.19
C GLN A 64 5.25 -13.93 -6.53
N GLN A 65 4.48 -13.00 -5.97
CA GLN A 65 5.04 -11.80 -5.39
C GLN A 65 5.74 -12.02 -4.05
N GLN A 66 5.33 -13.00 -3.26
CA GLN A 66 6.08 -13.38 -2.04
C GLN A 66 7.50 -13.88 -2.35
N GLU A 67 7.80 -14.28 -3.59
CA GLU A 67 9.14 -14.70 -4.02
C GLU A 67 9.99 -13.53 -4.54
N LEU A 68 9.41 -12.34 -4.73
CA LEU A 68 10.16 -11.16 -5.21
C LEU A 68 11.06 -10.56 -4.12
N ASP A 69 10.67 -10.69 -2.85
CA ASP A 69 11.49 -10.32 -1.70
C ASP A 69 11.55 -11.51 -0.73
N GLU A 70 12.74 -12.07 -0.55
CA GLU A 70 12.98 -13.19 0.36
C GLU A 70 12.67 -12.81 1.82
N LYS A 71 12.92 -11.55 2.21
CA LYS A 71 12.87 -11.09 3.60
C LYS A 71 11.51 -10.54 4.00
N ASN A 72 10.83 -9.80 3.12
CA ASN A 72 9.57 -9.14 3.46
C ASN A 72 8.39 -9.63 2.62
N PRO A 73 7.19 -9.77 3.22
CA PRO A 73 5.98 -9.96 2.44
C PRO A 73 5.73 -8.74 1.55
N PHE A 74 5.57 -8.98 0.25
CA PHE A 74 5.18 -7.92 -0.68
C PHE A 74 3.79 -7.35 -0.32
N TYR A 75 2.81 -8.24 -0.14
CA TYR A 75 1.56 -7.88 0.48
C TYR A 75 1.59 -8.33 1.94
N GLU A 76 1.57 -7.40 2.88
CA GLU A 76 1.35 -7.76 4.28
C GLU A 76 -0.06 -8.37 4.48
N LEU A 77 -1.05 -7.84 3.75
CA LEU A 77 -2.45 -8.18 3.87
C LEU A 77 -3.11 -8.28 2.49
N VAL A 78 -3.77 -9.41 2.23
CA VAL A 78 -4.61 -9.65 1.05
C VAL A 78 -6.05 -9.83 1.53
N VAL A 79 -6.92 -8.94 1.06
CA VAL A 79 -8.34 -8.94 1.41
C VAL A 79 -9.13 -9.51 0.24
N ILE A 80 -9.88 -10.58 0.49
CA ILE A 80 -10.73 -11.23 -0.49
C ILE A 80 -12.18 -10.99 -0.08
N CYS A 81 -12.94 -10.40 -0.99
CA CYS A 81 -14.34 -10.08 -0.77
C CYS A 81 -15.24 -11.17 -1.34
N SER A 82 -16.25 -11.59 -0.60
CA SER A 82 -17.27 -12.53 -1.09
C SER A 82 -18.66 -12.24 -0.50
N THR A 83 -19.70 -12.61 -1.24
CA THR A 83 -21.09 -12.40 -0.78
C THR A 83 -21.42 -13.23 0.46
N SER A 84 -20.82 -14.41 0.61
CA SER A 84 -21.00 -15.29 1.77
C SER A 84 -20.21 -14.84 3.02
N GLY A 85 -19.24 -13.95 2.86
CA GLY A 85 -18.29 -13.61 3.94
C GLY A 85 -17.32 -14.75 4.28
N GLN A 86 -17.23 -15.75 3.39
CA GLN A 86 -16.31 -16.88 3.52
C GLN A 86 -15.47 -17.04 2.26
N PHE A 87 -14.29 -17.64 2.41
CA PHE A 87 -13.45 -17.99 1.27
C PHE A 87 -14.17 -18.99 0.35
N ASP A 88 -14.06 -18.76 -0.96
CA ASP A 88 -14.52 -19.72 -1.94
C ASP A 88 -13.64 -20.99 -1.94
N GLN A 89 -14.10 -22.04 -2.64
CA GLN A 89 -13.37 -23.32 -2.69
C GLN A 89 -11.98 -23.19 -3.32
N THR A 90 -11.79 -22.26 -4.24
CA THR A 90 -10.49 -22.03 -4.89
C THR A 90 -9.52 -21.43 -3.88
N VAL A 91 -9.93 -20.40 -3.14
CA VAL A 91 -9.10 -19.82 -2.06
C VAL A 91 -8.77 -20.87 -1.01
N ASN A 92 -9.75 -21.65 -0.55
CA ASN A 92 -9.49 -22.69 0.45
C ASN A 92 -8.51 -23.76 -0.04
N SER A 93 -8.51 -24.08 -1.33
CA SER A 93 -7.58 -25.06 -1.92
C SER A 93 -6.14 -24.54 -2.05
N PHE A 94 -5.95 -23.23 -2.25
CA PHE A 94 -4.63 -22.66 -2.58
C PHE A 94 -4.05 -21.72 -1.53
N LYS A 95 -4.81 -21.35 -0.48
CA LYS A 95 -4.37 -20.38 0.53
C LYS A 95 -3.05 -20.74 1.22
N ASP A 96 -2.78 -22.03 1.42
CA ASP A 96 -1.57 -22.50 2.13
C ASP A 96 -0.27 -22.26 1.36
N ILE A 97 -0.38 -21.94 0.06
CA ILE A 97 0.75 -21.53 -0.78
C ILE A 97 1.19 -20.10 -0.43
N ILE A 98 0.25 -19.26 0.00
CA ILE A 98 0.47 -17.86 0.35
C ILE A 98 0.88 -17.80 1.83
N LYS A 99 2.19 -17.79 2.08
CA LYS A 99 2.75 -17.95 3.44
C LYS A 99 3.12 -16.63 4.09
N LYS A 100 3.59 -15.67 3.30
CA LYS A 100 4.10 -14.39 3.82
C LYS A 100 2.98 -13.36 4.02
N SER A 101 1.89 -13.47 3.27
CA SER A 101 0.76 -12.54 3.31
C SER A 101 -0.37 -13.07 4.17
N LYS A 102 -0.96 -12.21 5.02
CA LYS A 102 -2.19 -12.55 5.73
C LYS A 102 -3.38 -12.50 4.77
N LEU A 103 -4.13 -13.58 4.64
CA LEU A 103 -5.39 -13.60 3.91
C LEU A 103 -6.57 -13.31 4.84
N VAL A 104 -7.46 -12.40 4.44
CA VAL A 104 -8.69 -12.08 5.19
C VAL A 104 -9.89 -12.12 4.25
N CYS A 105 -10.97 -12.74 4.70
CA CYS A 105 -12.25 -12.70 4.00
C CYS A 105 -13.15 -11.61 4.58
N ILE A 106 -13.82 -10.85 3.72
CA ILE A 106 -14.78 -9.81 4.10
C ILE A 106 -16.04 -9.99 3.26
N LYS A 107 -17.19 -9.70 3.87
CA LYS A 107 -18.44 -9.69 3.15
C LYS A 107 -18.55 -8.44 2.27
N ASP A 108 -19.09 -8.58 1.06
CA ASP A 108 -19.26 -7.47 0.10
C ASP A 108 -19.91 -6.22 0.72
N THR A 109 -20.93 -6.44 1.57
CA THR A 109 -21.67 -5.38 2.25
C THR A 109 -20.83 -4.60 3.27
N GLU A 110 -19.71 -5.17 3.73
CA GLU A 110 -18.84 -4.58 4.76
C GLU A 110 -17.55 -3.99 4.18
N LEU A 111 -17.28 -4.22 2.88
CA LEU A 111 -16.01 -3.85 2.25
C LEU A 111 -15.67 -2.37 2.44
N LEU A 112 -16.62 -1.48 2.14
CA LEU A 112 -16.40 -0.03 2.22
C LEU A 112 -16.14 0.43 3.65
N ASP A 113 -16.87 -0.11 4.62
CA ASP A 113 -16.68 0.25 6.02
C ASP A 113 -15.37 -0.31 6.59
N TRP A 114 -14.98 -1.50 6.15
CA TRP A 114 -13.68 -2.07 6.48
C TRP A 114 -12.54 -1.24 5.90
N ILE A 115 -12.61 -0.84 4.62
CA ILE A 115 -11.62 0.02 3.98
C ILE A 115 -11.51 1.35 4.73
N LYS A 116 -12.63 2.00 5.06
CA LYS A 116 -12.64 3.26 5.83
C LYS A 116 -11.97 3.08 7.21
N LYS A 117 -12.27 1.99 7.92
CA LYS A 117 -11.64 1.68 9.22
C LYS A 117 -10.13 1.44 9.05
N TYR A 118 -9.72 0.72 8.02
CA TYR A 118 -8.31 0.47 7.71
C TYR A 118 -7.56 1.77 7.39
N GLN A 119 -8.12 2.61 6.52
CA GLN A 119 -7.57 3.92 6.18
C GLN A 119 -7.37 4.80 7.43
N ARG A 120 -8.36 4.88 8.32
CA ARG A 120 -8.23 5.62 9.58
C ARG A 120 -7.08 5.09 10.45
N ARG A 121 -6.89 3.76 10.53
CA ARG A 121 -5.78 3.17 11.28
C ARG A 121 -4.42 3.51 10.68
N VAL A 122 -4.30 3.44 9.35
CA VAL A 122 -3.07 3.79 8.63
C VAL A 122 -2.73 5.28 8.84
N LEU A 123 -3.73 6.17 8.74
CA LEU A 123 -3.53 7.60 9.01
C LEU A 123 -3.03 7.85 10.43
N LYS A 124 -3.65 7.22 11.44
CA LYS A 124 -3.21 7.32 12.84
C LYS A 124 -1.79 6.78 13.03
N TYR A 125 -1.47 5.62 12.46
CA TYR A 125 -0.13 5.03 12.55
C TYR A 125 0.93 5.95 11.94
N ASN A 126 0.66 6.50 10.76
CA ASN A 126 1.57 7.45 10.11
C ASN A 126 1.74 8.72 10.94
N ALA A 127 0.67 9.23 11.54
CA ALA A 127 0.69 10.39 12.43
C ALA A 127 1.54 10.15 13.68
N ILE A 128 1.41 8.98 14.31
CA ILE A 128 2.23 8.56 15.47
C ILE A 128 3.71 8.47 15.06
N ASN A 129 4.01 7.81 13.94
CA ASN A 129 5.37 7.71 13.44
C ASN A 129 5.99 9.07 13.12
N GLU A 130 5.21 10.00 12.56
CA GLU A 130 5.69 11.36 12.31
C GLU A 130 6.03 12.08 13.62
N TYR A 131 5.18 11.94 14.64
CA TYR A 131 5.41 12.53 15.96
C TYR A 131 6.61 11.93 16.69
N ILE A 132 6.80 10.61 16.63
CA ILE A 132 8.01 9.95 17.15
C ILE A 132 9.25 10.47 16.41
N ASN A 133 9.19 10.56 15.07
CA ASN A 133 10.30 11.06 14.27
C ASN A 133 10.61 12.55 14.51
N SER A 134 9.63 13.35 14.95
CA SER A 134 9.85 14.73 15.40
C SER A 134 10.37 14.82 16.85
N LYS A 135 10.69 13.68 17.48
CA LYS A 135 11.08 13.57 18.90
C LYS A 135 10.00 14.14 19.83
N PHE A 136 8.74 13.86 19.50
CA PHE A 136 7.55 14.27 20.27
C PHE A 136 7.34 15.79 20.36
N LYS A 137 7.82 16.55 19.37
CA LYS A 137 7.75 18.03 19.41
C LYS A 137 6.58 18.61 18.63
N ASP A 138 6.30 18.06 17.47
CA ASP A 138 5.35 18.65 16.52
C ASP A 138 4.20 17.65 16.23
N PRO A 139 3.11 17.66 17.02
CA PRO A 139 1.95 16.82 16.75
C PRO A 139 1.16 17.39 15.57
N ASN A 140 1.00 16.59 14.51
CA ASN A 140 0.15 16.95 13.38
C ASN A 140 -1.35 16.92 13.77
N GLU A 141 -2.23 17.39 12.88
CA GLU A 141 -3.66 17.52 13.16
C GLU A 141 -4.30 16.18 13.58
N GLU A 142 -3.90 15.08 12.95
CA GLU A 142 -4.45 13.76 13.27
C GLU A 142 -3.94 13.25 14.63
N MET A 143 -2.70 13.56 15.03
CA MET A 143 -2.19 13.30 16.38
C MET A 143 -2.92 14.08 17.46
N GLN A 144 -3.36 15.30 17.18
CA GLN A 144 -4.12 16.11 18.15
C GLN A 144 -5.56 15.61 18.37
N ARG A 145 -6.07 14.78 17.46
CA ARG A 145 -7.41 14.17 17.52
C ARG A 145 -7.42 12.79 18.20
N ILE A 146 -6.26 12.21 18.51
CA ILE A 146 -6.09 10.91 19.19
C ILE A 146 -6.07 11.14 20.69
#